data_AF-A0A017T3C7-F1
#
_entry.id   AF-A0A017T3C7-F1
#
_cell.length_a   1.000
_cell.length_b   1.000
_cell.length_c   1.000
_cell.angle_alpha   90.00
_cell.angle_beta   90.00
_cell.angle_gamma   90.00
#
_symmetry.space_group_name_H-M   'P 1'
#
loop_
_entity.id
_entity.type
_entity.pdbx_description
1 polymer ?
#
loop_
_entity_poly.entity_id
_entity_poly.type
_entity_poly.pdbx_seq_one_letter_code
_entity_poly.pdbx_strand_id
1 'polypeptide(L)'
;MLTSWFSAFFFTQCVEMPIYARLAKAGWIAAFGASALTHPIVWFVIPSFFPGNYWRMVAVAEAFAVIAEALYLHFGFRVKRALLWSLLANATSVTLGFLSRHFFGWP
;
A
#
# COMPACT_ATOMS: atom_id res chain seq x y z
N MET A 1 -3.66 -15.30 -9.88
CA MET A 1 -2.91 -14.04 -9.67
C MET A 1 -3.80 -12.81 -9.76
N LEU A 2 -4.48 -12.54 -10.88
CA LEU A 2 -5.27 -11.30 -11.05
C LEU A 2 -6.39 -11.14 -10.00
N THR A 3 -7.15 -12.20 -9.72
CA THR A 3 -8.21 -12.18 -8.71
C THR A 3 -7.66 -11.95 -7.30
N SER A 4 -6.56 -12.61 -6.95
CA SER A 4 -5.89 -12.44 -5.66
C SER A 4 -5.31 -11.03 -5.51
N TRP A 5 -4.76 -10.48 -6.59
CA TRP A 5 -4.29 -9.09 -6.63
C TRP A 5 -5.44 -8.12 -6.41
N PHE A 6 -6.56 -8.31 -7.11
CA PHE A 6 -7.72 -7.43 -6.98
C PHE A 6 -8.32 -7.48 -5.57
N SER A 7 -8.37 -8.68 -4.99
CA SER A 7 -8.81 -8.88 -3.61
C SER A 7 -7.90 -8.17 -2.60
N ALA A 8 -6.57 -8.34 -2.73
CA ALA A 8 -5.61 -7.65 -1.88
C ALA A 8 -5.66 -6.13 -2.09
N PHE A 9 -5.76 -5.67 -3.34
CA PHE A 9 -5.91 -4.27 -3.68
C PHE A 9 -7.18 -3.67 -3.06
N PHE A 10 -8.30 -4.37 -3.16
CA PHE A 10 -9.55 -3.93 -2.55
C PHE A 10 -9.42 -3.80 -1.03
N PHE A 11 -8.78 -4.75 -0.37
CA PHE A 11 -8.50 -4.67 1.06
C PHE A 11 -7.61 -3.48 1.40
N THR A 12 -6.50 -3.30 0.67
CA THR A 12 -5.60 -2.15 0.81
C THR A 12 -6.35 -0.84 0.67
N GLN A 13 -7.22 -0.70 -0.34
CA GLN A 13 -8.04 0.50 -0.54
C GLN A 13 -9.01 0.74 0.63
N CYS A 14 -9.61 -0.32 1.19
CA CYS A 14 -10.48 -0.21 2.36
C CYS A 14 -9.75 0.30 3.61
N VAL A 15 -8.45 0.00 3.75
CA VAL A 15 -7.64 0.41 4.90
C VAL A 15 -6.96 1.76 4.68
N GLU A 16 -6.28 1.94 3.55
CA GLU A 16 -5.42 3.09 3.30
C GLU A 16 -6.18 4.33 2.84
N MET A 17 -7.24 4.16 2.02
CA MET A 17 -7.97 5.33 1.52
C MET A 17 -8.56 6.19 2.65
N PRO A 18 -9.21 5.64 3.70
CA PRO A 18 -9.69 6.46 4.80
C PRO A 18 -8.58 7.21 5.53
N ILE A 19 -7.41 6.58 5.69
CA ILE A 19 -6.24 7.20 6.33
C ILE A 19 -5.78 8.40 5.50
N TYR A 20 -5.56 8.21 4.20
CA TYR A 20 -5.12 9.29 3.32
C TYR A 20 -6.19 10.37 3.13
N ALA A 21 -7.43 9.99 2.86
CA ALA A 21 -8.50 10.93 2.55
C ALA A 21 -8.91 11.76 3.76
N ARG A 22 -9.01 11.15 4.96
CA ARG A 22 -9.55 11.81 6.15
C ARG A 22 -8.46 12.29 7.11
N LEU A 23 -7.49 11.45 7.44
CA LEU A 23 -6.47 11.79 8.44
C LEU A 23 -5.37 12.66 7.82
N ALA A 24 -4.84 12.26 6.66
CA ALA A 24 -3.87 13.04 5.91
C ALA A 24 -4.49 14.20 5.11
N LYS A 25 -5.84 14.23 4.99
CA LYS A 25 -6.63 15.25 4.27
C LYS A 25 -6.24 15.39 2.80
N ALA A 26 -5.83 14.29 2.15
CA ALA A 26 -5.43 14.28 0.75
C ALA A 26 -6.63 14.34 -0.23
N GLY A 27 -7.84 14.02 0.24
CA GLY A 27 -9.02 13.81 -0.60
C GLY A 27 -9.04 12.40 -1.21
N TRP A 28 -10.23 11.95 -1.62
CA TRP A 28 -10.45 10.55 -2.03
C TRP A 28 -9.75 10.14 -3.33
N ILE A 29 -9.62 11.06 -4.29
CA ILE A 29 -8.95 10.79 -5.56
C ILE A 29 -7.45 10.56 -5.33
N ALA A 30 -6.82 11.43 -4.55
CA ALA A 30 -5.42 11.27 -4.15
C ALA A 30 -5.21 10.00 -3.34
N ALA A 31 -6.11 9.73 -2.39
CA ALA A 31 -6.04 8.55 -1.54
C ALA A 31 -6.09 7.25 -2.36
N PHE A 32 -7.02 7.15 -3.32
CA PHE A 32 -7.10 6.00 -4.22
C PHE A 32 -5.85 5.88 -5.10
N GLY A 33 -5.42 7.01 -5.67
CA GLY A 33 -4.30 7.08 -6.60
C GLY A 33 -2.98 6.62 -5.99
N ALA A 34 -2.77 6.85 -4.69
CA ALA A 34 -1.54 6.44 -3.99
C ALA A 34 -1.29 4.93 -4.15
N SER A 35 -2.20 4.09 -3.66
CA SER A 35 -2.05 2.64 -3.75
C SER A 35 -2.41 2.10 -5.15
N ALA A 36 -3.24 2.80 -5.94
CA ALA A 36 -3.54 2.39 -7.33
C ALA A 36 -2.30 2.42 -8.24
N LEU A 37 -1.37 3.34 -7.99
CA LEU A 37 -0.12 3.46 -8.76
C LEU A 37 0.94 2.46 -8.29
N THR A 38 1.02 2.18 -6.99
CA THR A 38 2.08 1.33 -6.41
C THR A 38 1.74 -0.15 -6.40
N HIS A 39 0.49 -0.52 -6.13
CA HIS A 39 0.09 -1.91 -5.91
C HIS A 39 0.33 -2.84 -7.11
N PRO A 40 0.14 -2.44 -8.38
CA PRO A 40 0.54 -3.26 -9.53
C PRO A 40 2.04 -3.55 -9.55
N ILE A 41 2.89 -2.58 -9.19
CA ILE A 41 4.35 -2.74 -9.17
C ILE A 41 4.74 -3.72 -8.04
N VAL A 42 4.14 -3.54 -6.86
CA VAL A 42 4.34 -4.43 -5.71
C VAL A 42 3.98 -5.89 -6.02
N TRP A 43 2.92 -6.13 -6.78
CA TRP A 43 2.45 -7.49 -7.07
C TRP A 43 3.07 -8.15 -8.30
N PHE A 44 3.32 -7.38 -9.36
CA PHE A 44 3.70 -7.93 -10.66
C PHE A 44 5.16 -7.69 -11.03
N VAL A 45 5.82 -6.73 -10.40
CA VAL A 45 7.20 -6.34 -10.75
C VAL A 45 8.18 -6.78 -9.68
N ILE A 46 7.98 -6.35 -8.43
CA ILE A 46 8.95 -6.60 -7.34
C ILE A 46 9.23 -8.09 -7.08
N PRO A 47 8.24 -9.00 -7.06
CA PRO A 47 8.48 -10.42 -6.75
C PRO A 47 9.42 -11.10 -7.76
N SER A 48 9.48 -10.62 -9.00
CA SER A 48 10.35 -11.17 -10.06
C SER A 48 11.85 -10.99 -9.75
N PHE A 49 12.21 -10.02 -8.92
CA PHE A 49 13.61 -9.74 -8.54
C PHE A 49 14.09 -10.54 -7.33
N PHE A 50 13.19 -11.21 -6.61
CA PHE A 50 13.51 -11.87 -5.34
C PHE A 50 13.00 -13.31 -5.26
N PRO A 51 13.39 -14.20 -6.19
CA PRO A 51 12.98 -15.60 -6.16
C PRO A 51 13.49 -16.28 -4.87
N GLY A 52 12.61 -17.00 -4.18
CA GLY A 52 12.96 -17.81 -3.01
C GLY A 52 13.26 -17.05 -1.71
N ASN A 53 13.15 -15.70 -1.69
CA ASN A 53 13.36 -14.91 -0.49
C ASN A 53 12.18 -13.97 -0.21
N TYR A 54 11.13 -14.55 0.39
CA TYR A 54 9.87 -13.86 0.68
C TYR A 54 10.06 -12.63 1.57
N TRP A 55 10.82 -12.73 2.66
CA TRP A 55 10.95 -11.62 3.61
C TRP A 55 11.73 -10.44 3.04
N ARG A 56 12.79 -10.70 2.25
CA ARG A 56 13.52 -9.63 1.56
C ARG A 56 12.65 -8.95 0.52
N MET A 57 11.85 -9.73 -0.22
CA MET A 57 10.89 -9.24 -1.20
C MET A 57 9.83 -8.34 -0.54
N VAL A 58 9.23 -8.77 0.57
CA VAL A 58 8.26 -7.95 1.33
C VAL A 58 8.91 -6.66 1.81
N ALA A 59 10.09 -6.72 2.44
CA ALA A 59 10.75 -5.52 2.95
C ALA A 59 11.01 -4.48 1.84
N VAL A 60 11.42 -4.93 0.64
CA VAL A 60 11.63 -4.04 -0.50
C VAL A 60 10.31 -3.51 -1.07
N ALA A 61 9.28 -4.35 -1.15
CA ALA A 61 7.95 -3.95 -1.61
C ALA A 61 7.33 -2.87 -0.72
N GLU A 62 7.35 -3.07 0.59
CA GLU A 62 6.82 -2.11 1.58
C GLU A 62 7.63 -0.80 1.55
N ALA A 63 8.96 -0.88 1.49
CA ALA A 63 9.80 0.31 1.39
C ALA A 63 9.52 1.10 0.10
N PHE A 64 9.33 0.41 -1.02
CA PHE A 64 8.94 1.02 -2.29
C PHE A 64 7.58 1.72 -2.17
N ALA A 65 6.55 1.03 -1.66
CA ALA A 65 5.20 1.58 -1.54
C ALA A 65 5.20 2.84 -0.67
N VAL A 66 5.82 2.78 0.52
CA VAL A 66 5.91 3.93 1.43
C VAL A 66 6.59 5.14 0.79
N ILE A 67 7.72 4.93 0.10
CA ILE A 67 8.46 6.04 -0.52
C ILE A 67 7.67 6.60 -1.71
N ALA A 68 7.20 5.73 -2.62
CA ALA A 68 6.51 6.15 -3.83
C ALA A 68 5.20 6.87 -3.52
N GLU A 69 4.41 6.37 -2.58
CA GLU A 69 3.16 7.01 -2.13
C GLU A 69 3.44 8.34 -1.42
N ALA A 70 4.46 8.40 -0.57
CA ALA A 70 4.86 9.65 0.07
C ALA A 70 5.25 10.72 -0.96
N LEU A 71 6.03 10.35 -2.00
CA LEU A 71 6.41 11.25 -3.09
C LEU A 71 5.18 11.70 -3.89
N TYR A 72 4.29 10.77 -4.24
CA TYR A 72 3.04 11.06 -4.94
C TYR A 72 2.15 12.03 -4.15
N LEU A 73 1.93 11.77 -2.86
CA LEU A 73 1.10 12.61 -1.99
C LEU A 73 1.75 13.98 -1.73
N HIS A 74 3.06 14.03 -1.56
CA HIS A 74 3.78 15.28 -1.30
C HIS A 74 3.81 16.18 -2.54
N PHE A 75 4.27 15.66 -3.68
CA PHE A 75 4.49 16.47 -4.88
C PHE A 75 3.19 16.67 -5.69
N GLY A 76 2.31 15.66 -5.74
CA GLY A 76 1.04 15.74 -6.47
C GLY A 76 -0.04 16.51 -5.73
N PHE A 77 -0.11 16.36 -4.39
CA PHE A 77 -1.25 16.86 -3.60
C PHE A 77 -0.85 17.72 -2.40
N ARG A 78 0.45 18.01 -2.22
CA ARG A 78 0.98 18.87 -1.15
C ARG A 78 0.57 18.42 0.26
N VAL A 79 0.41 17.11 0.45
CA VAL A 79 0.09 16.53 1.75
C VAL A 79 1.24 16.80 2.71
N LYS A 80 0.92 17.41 3.86
CA LYS A 80 1.90 17.65 4.92
C LYS A 80 2.26 16.34 5.61
N ARG A 81 3.54 16.14 5.93
CA ARG A 81 4.04 14.90 6.56
C ARG A 81 3.68 13.65 5.74
N ALA A 82 3.72 13.74 4.42
CA ALA A 82 3.33 12.65 3.51
C ALA A 82 4.05 11.32 3.83
N LEU A 83 5.35 11.36 4.14
CA LEU A 83 6.11 10.17 4.53
C LEU A 83 5.57 9.50 5.80
N LEU A 84 5.22 10.29 6.81
CA LEU A 84 4.62 9.75 8.04
C LEU A 84 3.26 9.10 7.75
N TRP A 85 2.41 9.77 6.98
CA TRP A 85 1.09 9.22 6.64
C TRP A 85 1.19 7.97 5.79
N SER A 86 2.11 7.94 4.83
CA SER A 86 2.32 6.77 3.99
C SER A 86 2.87 5.59 4.78
N LEU A 87 3.83 5.83 5.68
CA LEU A 87 4.32 4.82 6.60
C LEU A 87 3.20 4.26 7.49
N LEU A 88 2.37 5.13 8.09
CA LEU A 88 1.26 4.70 8.95
C LEU A 88 0.21 3.92 8.17
N ALA A 89 -0.14 4.34 6.95
CA ALA A 89 -1.12 3.66 6.11
C ALA A 89 -0.63 2.26 5.71
N ASN A 90 0.60 2.15 5.18
CA ASN A 90 1.19 0.87 4.78
C ASN A 90 1.38 -0.05 5.99
N ALA A 91 1.90 0.46 7.11
CA ALA A 91 2.07 -0.34 8.34
C ALA A 91 0.72 -0.86 8.86
N THR A 92 -0.35 -0.06 8.79
CA THR A 92 -1.70 -0.48 9.17
C THR A 92 -2.22 -1.54 8.19
N SER A 93 -2.08 -1.30 6.89
CA SER A 93 -2.52 -2.17 5.80
C SER A 93 -1.85 -3.54 5.85
N VAL A 94 -0.53 -3.60 5.94
CA VAL A 94 0.22 -4.86 6.01
C VAL A 94 -0.08 -5.63 7.29
N THR A 95 -0.20 -4.94 8.43
CA THR A 95 -0.52 -5.58 9.72
C THR A 95 -1.92 -6.18 9.69
N LEU A 96 -2.92 -5.39 9.27
CA LEU A 96 -4.29 -5.88 9.15
C LEU A 96 -4.41 -6.97 8.08
N GLY A 97 -3.65 -6.88 6.99
CA GLY A 97 -3.59 -7.90 5.94
C GLY A 97 -3.09 -9.25 6.49
N PHE A 98 -1.99 -9.24 7.24
CA PHE A 98 -1.48 -10.47 7.87
C PHE A 98 -2.45 -11.04 8.92
N LEU A 99 -3.04 -10.19 9.77
CA LEU A 99 -4.02 -10.63 10.75
C LEU A 99 -5.27 -11.21 10.08
N SER A 100 -5.79 -10.54 9.07
CA SER A 100 -6.97 -10.98 8.34
C SER A 100 -6.69 -12.29 7.60
N ARG A 101 -5.52 -12.46 6.99
CA ARG A 101 -5.10 -13.73 6.39
C ARG A 101 -4.98 -14.85 7.43
N HIS A 102 -4.48 -14.55 8.63
CA HIS A 102 -4.37 -15.53 9.71
C HIS A 102 -5.74 -16.01 10.22
N PHE A 103 -6.69 -15.10 10.42
CA PHE A 103 -8.00 -15.44 11.01
C PHE A 103 -9.05 -15.88 9.98
N PHE A 104 -9.01 -15.35 8.75
CA PHE A 104 -10.05 -15.54 7.75
C PHE A 104 -9.55 -16.12 6.43
N GLY A 105 -8.23 -16.32 6.26
CA GLY A 105 -7.64 -16.75 4.99
C GLY A 105 -7.77 -15.72 3.86
N TRP A 106 -8.11 -14.47 4.20
CA TRP A 106 -8.38 -13.38 3.28
C TRP A 106 -7.95 -12.04 3.89
N PRO A 107 -7.44 -11.07 3.11
CA PRO A 107 -6.98 -11.19 1.73
C PRO A 107 -5.76 -12.12 1.58
#